data_AF-X1TRF9-F1
#
_entry.id   AF-X1TRF9-F1
#
_cell.length_a   1.000
_cell.length_b   1.000
_cell.length_c   1.000
_cell.angle_alpha   90.00
_cell.angle_beta   90.00
_cell.angle_gamma   90.00
#
_symmetry.space_group_name_H-M   'P 1'
#
loop_
_entity.id
_entity.type
_entity.pdbx_description
1 polymer ?
#
loop_
_entity_poly.entity_id
_entity_poly.type
_entity_poly.pdbx_seq_one_letter_code
_entity_poly.pdbx_strand_id
1 'polypeptide(L)'
;ASLLTSIMGNNDKVALYIKECRNMNIEILPPDINQSLVNFTVVQGKAIRFGLAAVKNVGEKAIKAIIEERKRNSNFISFLDFCQRVDLRTVNRRVIESLIKCGAFDFIGAKRSQLLAVLDVTLKSSQEYQKSKENGQTSIFDLFENNNVDKNNSSYQDKLPDISEFSKNELLVMEKEMLGLYISYHPLNDYKEKLKKIITCTSIELANLSDRSKVVLAGVISGVKRKSTKNGNLMAFITLEDLEGTVEIIAFPKIFEK
;
A
#
# COMPACT_ATOMS: atom_id res chain seq x y z
N ALA A 1 6.11 -15.61 -8.36
CA ALA A 1 6.15 -14.31 -9.06
C ALA A 1 5.24 -14.30 -10.29
N SER A 2 5.48 -15.13 -11.31
CA SER A 2 4.70 -15.09 -12.58
C SER A 2 3.18 -15.25 -12.40
N LEU A 3 2.73 -16.13 -11.48
CA LEU A 3 1.31 -16.26 -11.15
C LEU A 3 0.74 -14.97 -10.56
N LEU A 4 1.39 -14.38 -9.54
CA LEU A 4 1.00 -13.09 -8.95
C LEU A 4 0.94 -11.98 -10.01
N THR A 5 1.87 -11.98 -10.96
CA THR A 5 1.88 -11.02 -12.08
C THR A 5 0.66 -11.18 -13.00
N SER A 6 0.28 -12.41 -13.33
CA SER A 6 -0.83 -12.69 -14.26
C SER A 6 -2.21 -12.23 -13.76
N ILE A 7 -2.34 -11.99 -12.45
CA ILE A 7 -3.60 -11.68 -11.77
C ILE A 7 -3.62 -10.28 -11.14
N MET A 8 -2.64 -9.42 -11.41
CA MET A 8 -2.49 -8.11 -10.76
C MET A 8 -3.73 -7.22 -10.84
N GLY A 9 -4.56 -7.40 -11.88
CA GLY A 9 -5.84 -6.68 -12.02
C GLY A 9 -6.98 -7.18 -11.13
N ASN A 10 -6.76 -8.26 -10.36
CA ASN A 10 -7.77 -8.87 -9.48
C ASN A 10 -7.21 -8.98 -8.06
N ASN A 11 -7.53 -8.01 -7.21
CA ASN A 11 -7.06 -7.92 -5.84
C ASN A 11 -7.43 -9.14 -4.99
N ASP A 12 -8.62 -9.72 -5.19
CA ASP A 12 -9.08 -10.89 -4.44
C ASP A 12 -8.20 -12.11 -4.75
N LYS A 13 -7.84 -12.31 -6.02
CA LYS A 13 -6.90 -13.35 -6.42
C LYS A 13 -5.51 -13.04 -5.89
N VAL A 14 -5.01 -11.81 -6.00
CA VAL A 14 -3.68 -11.44 -5.50
C VAL A 14 -3.54 -11.77 -4.01
N ALA A 15 -4.56 -11.45 -3.20
CA ALA A 15 -4.58 -11.78 -1.78
C ALA A 15 -4.48 -13.30 -1.53
N LEU A 16 -5.25 -14.11 -2.27
CA LEU A 16 -5.21 -15.58 -2.17
C LEU A 16 -3.80 -16.13 -2.45
N TYR A 17 -3.14 -15.71 -3.53
CA TYR A 17 -1.82 -16.21 -3.87
C TYR A 17 -0.71 -15.70 -2.93
N ILE A 18 -0.85 -14.49 -2.38
CA ILE A 18 0.06 -14.00 -1.34
C ILE A 18 -0.04 -14.86 -0.08
N LYS A 19 -1.25 -15.29 0.27
CA LYS A 19 -1.44 -16.24 1.37
C LYS A 19 -0.76 -17.58 1.10
N GLU A 20 -0.93 -18.14 -0.10
CA GLU A 20 -0.23 -19.37 -0.49
C GLU A 20 1.30 -19.21 -0.43
N CYS A 21 1.83 -18.04 -0.86
CA CYS A 21 3.25 -17.74 -0.71
C CYS A 21 3.68 -17.79 0.77
N ARG A 22 2.90 -17.20 1.68
CA ARG A 22 3.18 -17.25 3.12
C ARG A 22 3.15 -18.70 3.66
N ASN A 23 2.19 -19.52 3.22
CA ASN A 23 2.12 -20.94 3.59
C ASN A 23 3.35 -21.74 3.09
N MET A 24 3.92 -21.34 1.96
CA MET A 24 5.16 -21.90 1.41
C MET A 24 6.44 -21.31 2.03
N ASN A 25 6.33 -20.48 3.08
CA ASN A 25 7.43 -19.73 3.67
C ASN A 25 8.16 -18.83 2.65
N ILE A 26 7.42 -18.24 1.71
CA ILE A 26 7.88 -17.21 0.79
C ILE A 26 7.42 -15.86 1.33
N GLU A 27 8.38 -15.00 1.68
CA GLU A 27 8.08 -13.68 2.21
C GLU A 27 7.62 -12.73 1.10
N ILE A 28 6.61 -11.91 1.38
CA ILE A 28 6.17 -10.86 0.46
C ILE A 28 6.61 -9.52 1.04
N LEU A 29 7.56 -8.88 0.38
CA LEU A 29 8.08 -7.59 0.80
C LEU A 29 7.20 -6.46 0.25
N PRO A 30 6.98 -5.37 1.01
CA PRO A 30 6.22 -4.21 0.55
C PRO A 30 6.88 -3.56 -0.68
N PRO A 31 6.12 -2.76 -1.44
CA PRO A 31 6.68 -2.01 -2.56
C PRO A 31 7.79 -1.06 -2.07
N ASP A 32 8.75 -0.78 -2.94
CA ASP A 32 9.88 0.10 -2.67
C ASP A 32 10.25 0.83 -3.98
N ILE A 33 10.30 2.17 -3.95
CA ILE A 33 10.59 2.98 -5.15
C ILE A 33 11.98 2.72 -5.74
N ASN A 34 12.95 2.27 -4.95
CA ASN A 34 14.31 1.95 -5.40
C ASN A 34 14.48 0.49 -5.81
N GLN A 35 13.59 -0.43 -5.40
CA GLN A 35 13.76 -1.86 -5.66
C GLN A 35 12.65 -2.50 -6.49
N SER A 36 11.40 -2.05 -6.35
CA SER A 36 10.26 -2.63 -7.06
C SER A 36 10.33 -2.36 -8.57
N LEU A 37 9.85 -3.33 -9.34
CA LEU A 37 9.60 -3.22 -10.78
C LEU A 37 8.10 -3.08 -11.05
N VAL A 38 7.71 -3.10 -12.34
CA VAL A 38 6.30 -3.11 -12.75
C VAL A 38 5.57 -4.28 -12.11
N ASN A 39 6.17 -5.47 -12.22
CA ASN A 39 5.58 -6.73 -11.80
C ASN A 39 6.23 -7.24 -10.49
N PHE A 40 5.56 -8.19 -9.84
CA PHE A 40 6.14 -8.94 -8.72
C PHE A 40 7.49 -9.55 -9.10
N THR A 41 8.51 -9.28 -8.29
CA THR A 41 9.90 -9.63 -8.60
C THR A 41 10.46 -10.53 -7.51
N VAL A 42 11.11 -11.63 -7.90
CA VAL A 42 11.83 -12.48 -6.94
C VAL A 42 13.10 -11.76 -6.51
N VAL A 43 13.29 -11.61 -5.20
CA VAL A 43 14.52 -11.08 -4.62
C VAL A 43 15.31 -12.22 -3.96
N GLN A 44 16.57 -11.94 -3.61
CA GLN A 44 17.39 -12.92 -2.89
C GLN A 44 16.74 -13.30 -1.55
N GLY A 45 16.81 -14.59 -1.17
CA GLY A 45 16.34 -15.06 0.14
C GLY A 45 14.87 -15.52 0.22
N LYS A 46 14.34 -16.22 -0.79
CA LYS A 46 12.94 -16.71 -0.83
C LYS A 46 11.90 -15.61 -0.55
N ALA A 47 12.14 -14.42 -1.07
CA ALA A 47 11.21 -13.31 -0.95
C ALA A 47 10.75 -12.81 -2.34
N ILE A 48 9.54 -12.29 -2.40
CA ILE A 48 8.96 -11.64 -3.56
C ILE A 48 8.65 -10.19 -3.19
N ARG A 49 9.23 -9.26 -3.94
CA ARG A 49 8.93 -7.83 -3.82
C ARG A 49 7.64 -7.50 -4.54
N PHE A 50 6.78 -6.72 -3.89
CA PHE A 50 5.52 -6.26 -4.47
C PHE A 50 5.74 -5.41 -5.73
N GLY A 51 4.97 -5.70 -6.78
CA GLY A 51 5.04 -4.96 -8.05
C GLY A 51 4.28 -3.64 -7.98
N LEU A 52 4.84 -2.57 -8.53
CA LEU A 52 4.23 -1.24 -8.48
C LEU A 52 2.88 -1.17 -9.22
N ALA A 53 2.65 -2.03 -10.23
CA ALA A 53 1.39 -2.04 -10.97
C ALA A 53 0.22 -2.65 -10.19
N ALA A 54 0.47 -3.28 -9.04
CA ALA A 54 -0.58 -3.73 -8.12
C ALA A 54 -0.94 -2.64 -7.07
N VAL A 55 -0.27 -1.48 -7.09
CA VAL A 55 -0.63 -0.36 -6.22
C VAL A 55 -1.78 0.43 -6.85
N LYS A 56 -2.86 0.60 -6.10
CA LYS A 56 -4.03 1.36 -6.53
C LYS A 56 -3.64 2.79 -6.90
N ASN A 57 -4.24 3.30 -7.98
CA ASN A 57 -3.99 4.62 -8.56
C ASN A 57 -2.61 4.83 -9.21
N VAL A 58 -1.73 3.82 -9.25
CA VAL A 58 -0.41 3.94 -9.86
C VAL A 58 -0.44 3.34 -11.27
N GLY A 59 -0.53 4.20 -12.29
CA GLY A 59 -0.61 3.78 -13.69
C GLY A 59 0.74 3.32 -14.27
N GLU A 60 0.71 2.39 -15.23
CA GLU A 60 1.91 1.82 -15.85
C GLU A 60 2.87 2.87 -16.45
N LYS A 61 2.33 3.97 -17.01
CA LYS A 61 3.13 5.09 -17.52
C LYS A 61 3.98 5.73 -16.42
N ALA A 62 3.38 5.98 -15.25
CA ALA A 62 4.08 6.55 -14.10
C ALA A 62 5.16 5.60 -13.59
N ILE A 63 4.86 4.31 -13.53
CA ILE A 63 5.82 3.28 -13.10
C ILE A 63 7.02 3.24 -14.03
N LYS A 64 6.79 3.18 -15.35
CA LYS A 64 7.88 3.19 -16.33
C LYS A 64 8.72 4.44 -16.21
N ALA A 65 8.11 5.61 -16.06
CA ALA A 65 8.84 6.87 -15.85
C ALA A 65 9.76 6.81 -14.61
N ILE A 66 9.25 6.33 -13.47
CA ILE A 66 10.03 6.18 -12.23
C ILE A 66 11.21 5.21 -12.42
N ILE A 67 10.96 4.05 -13.04
CA ILE A 67 11.99 3.02 -13.23
C ILE A 67 13.09 3.52 -14.18
N GLU A 68 12.72 4.19 -15.28
CA GLU A 68 13.67 4.72 -16.25
C GLU A 68 14.51 5.86 -15.66
N GLU A 69 13.89 6.74 -14.86
CA GLU A 69 14.59 7.81 -14.14
C GLU A 69 15.64 7.25 -13.15
N ARG A 70 15.25 6.23 -12.37
CA ARG A 70 16.15 5.49 -11.47
C ARG A 70 17.33 4.83 -12.21
N LYS A 71 17.08 4.24 -13.38
CA LYS A 71 18.14 3.59 -14.18
C LYS A 71 19.16 4.59 -14.71
N ARG A 72 18.72 5.80 -15.09
CA ARG A 72 19.57 6.84 -15.65
C ARG A 72 20.38 7.57 -14.58
N ASN A 73 19.71 7.91 -13.48
CA ASN A 73 20.24 8.85 -12.48
C ASN A 73 20.44 8.21 -11.11
N SER A 74 20.54 6.87 -11.03
CA SER A 74 20.69 6.06 -9.82
C SER A 74 19.49 6.10 -8.87
N ASN A 75 19.61 5.46 -7.70
CA ASN A 75 18.54 5.40 -6.71
C ASN A 75 18.14 6.79 -6.21
N PHE A 76 16.88 6.92 -5.79
CA PHE A 76 16.41 8.10 -5.10
C PHE A 76 16.92 8.11 -3.67
N ILE A 77 17.35 9.28 -3.19
CA ILE A 77 17.95 9.41 -1.85
C ILE A 77 17.02 10.11 -0.84
N SER A 78 16.02 10.85 -1.33
CA SER A 78 15.04 11.55 -0.50
C SER A 78 13.72 11.76 -1.24
N PHE A 79 12.72 12.28 -0.54
CA PHE A 79 11.41 12.57 -1.11
C PHE A 79 11.47 13.78 -2.06
N LEU A 80 12.25 14.81 -1.69
CA LEU A 80 12.54 15.94 -2.56
C LEU A 80 13.29 15.52 -3.82
N ASP A 81 14.33 14.69 -3.70
CA ASP A 81 15.09 14.14 -4.84
C ASP A 81 14.16 13.41 -5.82
N PHE A 82 13.28 12.55 -5.29
CA PHE A 82 12.26 11.88 -6.07
C PHE A 82 11.36 12.88 -6.83
N CYS A 83 10.78 13.85 -6.12
CA CYS A 83 9.85 14.81 -6.71
C CYS A 83 10.50 15.73 -7.77
N GLN A 84 11.77 16.09 -7.59
CA GLN A 84 12.50 16.93 -8.55
C GLN A 84 12.91 16.19 -9.81
N ARG A 85 13.14 14.88 -9.72
CA ARG A 85 13.65 14.04 -10.82
C ARG A 85 12.56 13.46 -11.71
N VAL A 86 11.42 13.06 -11.14
CA VAL A 86 10.35 12.42 -11.92
C VAL A 86 9.52 13.42 -12.71
N ASP A 87 8.96 12.99 -13.85
CA ASP A 87 8.00 13.79 -14.61
C ASP A 87 6.66 13.90 -13.87
N LEU A 88 6.42 15.03 -13.20
CA LEU A 88 5.24 15.28 -12.37
C LEU A 88 3.93 15.39 -13.19
N ARG A 89 4.01 15.47 -14.52
CA ARG A 89 2.83 15.35 -15.40
C ARG A 89 2.31 13.91 -15.42
N THR A 90 3.23 12.95 -15.39
CA THR A 90 2.94 11.51 -15.39
C THR A 90 2.79 10.98 -13.97
N VAL A 91 3.69 11.36 -13.06
CA VAL A 91 3.70 11.00 -11.64
C VAL A 91 3.02 12.10 -10.84
N ASN A 92 1.69 12.18 -10.96
CA ASN A 92 0.91 13.23 -10.32
C ASN A 92 0.76 13.04 -8.79
N ARG A 93 0.21 14.04 -8.11
CA ARG A 93 -0.05 14.03 -6.66
C ARG A 93 -0.72 12.75 -6.16
N ARG A 94 -1.74 12.27 -6.87
CA ARG A 94 -2.50 11.06 -6.47
C ARG A 94 -1.62 9.80 -6.54
N VAL A 95 -0.74 9.70 -7.54
CA VAL A 95 0.23 8.61 -7.63
C VAL A 95 1.19 8.64 -6.44
N ILE A 96 1.76 9.80 -6.13
CA ILE A 96 2.72 9.96 -5.02
C ILE A 96 2.06 9.66 -3.68
N GLU A 97 0.85 10.17 -3.45
CA GLU A 97 0.09 9.88 -2.23
C GLU A 97 -0.13 8.37 -2.05
N SER A 98 -0.50 7.67 -3.13
CA SER A 98 -0.67 6.21 -3.10
C SER A 98 0.63 5.47 -2.80
N LEU A 99 1.76 5.94 -3.33
CA LEU A 99 3.09 5.38 -3.06
C LEU A 99 3.54 5.61 -1.61
N ILE A 100 3.25 6.77 -1.02
CA ILE A 100 3.51 7.05 0.40
C ILE A 100 2.67 6.11 1.27
N LYS A 101 1.35 6.06 1.00
CA LYS A 101 0.40 5.25 1.77
C LYS A 101 0.70 3.75 1.75
N CYS A 102 1.24 3.23 0.65
CA CYS A 102 1.62 1.82 0.54
C CYS A 102 3.03 1.49 1.05
N GLY A 103 3.78 2.48 1.54
CA GLY A 103 5.11 2.29 2.11
C GLY A 103 6.26 2.26 1.12
N ALA A 104 6.03 2.68 -0.14
CA ALA A 104 7.08 2.67 -1.16
C ALA A 104 8.26 3.63 -0.87
N PHE A 105 8.07 4.57 0.06
CA PHE A 105 9.06 5.53 0.52
C PHE A 105 9.69 5.19 1.88
N ASP A 106 9.40 4.02 2.46
CA ASP A 106 9.92 3.64 3.79
C ASP A 106 11.47 3.62 3.84
N PHE A 107 12.15 3.47 2.69
CA PHE A 107 13.61 3.54 2.58
C PHE A 107 14.22 4.88 3.05
N ILE A 108 13.43 5.96 3.06
CA ILE A 108 13.85 7.29 3.51
C ILE A 108 14.02 7.33 5.04
N GLY A 109 13.33 6.44 5.76
CA GLY A 109 13.25 6.49 7.22
C GLY A 109 12.32 7.59 7.75
N ALA A 110 11.55 8.24 6.86
CA ALA A 110 10.53 9.21 7.22
C ALA A 110 9.22 8.54 7.63
N LYS A 111 8.47 9.18 8.52
CA LYS A 111 7.11 8.76 8.87
C LYS A 111 6.15 9.04 7.70
N ARG A 112 5.14 8.19 7.52
CA ARG A 112 4.11 8.43 6.48
C ARG A 112 3.35 9.73 6.76
N SER A 113 3.09 10.05 8.03
CA SER A 113 2.49 11.33 8.41
C SER A 113 3.32 12.52 7.95
N GLN A 114 4.64 12.46 8.10
CA GLN A 114 5.56 13.52 7.69
C GLN A 114 5.56 13.71 6.17
N LEU A 115 5.66 12.62 5.40
CA LEU A 115 5.65 12.67 3.94
C LEU A 115 4.33 13.22 3.40
N LEU A 116 3.19 12.79 3.97
CA LEU A 116 1.88 13.31 3.58
C LEU A 116 1.71 14.79 3.94
N ALA A 117 2.27 15.24 5.07
CA ALA A 117 2.20 16.64 5.47
C ALA A 117 2.98 17.59 4.54
N VAL A 118 4.11 17.13 3.99
CA VAL A 118 4.94 17.94 3.08
C VAL A 118 4.61 17.75 1.60
N LEU A 119 3.80 16.75 1.24
CA LEU A 119 3.51 16.36 -0.14
C LEU A 119 3.19 17.54 -1.06
N ASP A 120 2.22 18.38 -0.68
CA ASP A 120 1.75 19.48 -1.51
C ASP A 120 2.80 20.59 -1.68
N VAL A 121 3.55 20.88 -0.62
CA VAL A 121 4.62 21.90 -0.63
C VAL A 121 5.79 21.42 -1.49
N THR A 122 6.24 20.17 -1.30
CA THR A 122 7.35 19.58 -2.05
C THR A 122 7.02 19.43 -3.53
N LEU A 123 5.77 19.09 -3.87
CA LEU A 123 5.32 19.04 -5.27
C LEU A 123 5.39 20.41 -5.94
N LYS A 124 4.90 21.44 -5.26
CA LYS A 124 4.92 22.80 -5.79
C LYS A 124 6.35 23.29 -6.02
N SER A 125 7.22 23.13 -5.04
CA SER A 125 8.63 23.55 -5.15
C SER A 125 9.37 22.77 -6.25
N SER A 126 9.09 21.47 -6.40
CA SER A 126 9.69 20.64 -7.45
C SER A 126 9.24 21.04 -8.85
N GLN A 127 7.96 21.42 -9.02
CA GLN A 127 7.46 21.95 -10.29
C GLN A 127 8.11 23.29 -10.66
N GLU A 128 8.29 24.17 -9.68
CA GLU A 128 8.99 25.45 -9.87
C GLU A 128 10.46 25.20 -10.26
N TYR A 129 11.15 24.29 -9.56
CA TYR A 129 12.52 23.88 -9.87
C TYR A 129 12.66 23.35 -11.30
N GLN A 130 11.78 22.44 -11.72
CA GLN A 130 11.79 21.86 -13.08
C GLN A 130 11.60 22.94 -14.15
N LYS A 131 10.66 23.89 -13.93
CA LYS A 131 10.43 25.01 -14.86
C LYS A 131 11.63 25.94 -14.98
N SER A 132 12.28 26.29 -13.86
CA SER A 132 13.49 27.14 -13.86
C SER A 132 14.62 26.48 -14.65
N LYS A 133 14.82 25.17 -14.43
CA LYS A 133 15.83 24.37 -15.13
C LYS A 133 15.57 24.28 -16.64
N GLU A 134 14.32 24.09 -17.06
CA GLU A 134 13.93 24.09 -18.48
C GLU A 134 14.17 25.45 -19.16
N ASN A 135 13.96 26.56 -18.43
CA ASN A 135 14.15 27.91 -18.95
C ASN A 135 15.61 28.39 -18.96
N GLY A 136 16.58 27.53 -18.61
CA GLY A 136 18.00 27.89 -18.55
C GLY A 136 18.34 28.91 -17.46
N GLN A 137 17.40 29.21 -16.56
CA GLN A 137 17.67 29.96 -15.36
C GLN A 137 18.23 28.99 -14.32
N THR A 138 19.55 28.95 -14.19
CA THR A 138 20.18 28.39 -12.99
C THR A 138 19.57 29.12 -11.80
N SER A 139 18.82 28.37 -10.99
CA SER A 139 18.21 28.91 -9.79
C SER A 139 19.31 29.49 -8.91
N ILE A 140 19.04 30.57 -8.18
CA ILE A 140 19.98 31.11 -7.19
C ILE A 140 20.41 29.97 -6.22
N PHE A 141 19.56 28.96 -6.01
CA PHE A 141 19.92 27.75 -5.27
C PHE A 141 21.07 26.93 -5.90
N ASP A 142 21.12 26.76 -7.23
CA ASP A 142 22.25 26.08 -7.91
C ASP A 142 23.58 26.86 -7.74
N LEU A 143 23.50 28.19 -7.59
CA LEU A 143 24.67 29.06 -7.34
C LEU A 143 25.16 29.00 -5.89
N PHE A 144 24.27 28.72 -4.93
CA PHE A 144 24.64 28.48 -3.52
C PHE A 144 25.15 27.06 -3.28
N GLU A 145 24.71 26.07 -4.08
CA GLU A 145 25.25 24.70 -4.04
C GLU A 145 26.68 24.61 -4.61
N ASN A 146 27.01 25.41 -5.62
CA ASN A 146 28.36 25.40 -6.22
C ASN A 146 29.45 26.08 -5.35
N ASN A 147 29.07 26.83 -4.30
CA ASN A 147 30.01 27.54 -3.43
C ASN A 147 30.31 26.84 -2.09
N ASN A 148 29.63 25.73 -1.78
CA ASN A 148 29.93 24.92 -0.59
C ASN A 148 30.49 23.56 -1.02
N VAL A 149 31.82 23.47 -1.04
CA VAL A 149 32.58 22.24 -1.26
C VAL A 149 32.50 21.37 0.01
N ASP A 150 31.33 20.79 0.25
CA ASP A 150 31.17 19.59 1.09
C ASP A 150 30.25 18.64 0.33
N LYS A 151 30.86 17.93 -0.63
CA LYS A 151 30.25 17.02 -1.61
C LYS A 151 29.57 15.77 -1.02
N ASN A 152 29.31 15.72 0.29
CA ASN A 152 28.97 14.47 0.94
C ASN A 152 27.65 14.37 1.70
N ASN A 153 26.76 15.38 1.90
CA ASN A 153 25.45 15.06 2.52
C ASN A 153 24.28 16.08 2.57
N SER A 154 24.20 17.19 1.82
CA SER A 154 23.19 18.23 2.20
C SER A 154 22.51 19.08 1.11
N SER A 155 22.32 18.58 -0.12
CA SER A 155 21.45 19.26 -1.12
C SER A 155 20.01 18.72 -1.16
N TYR A 156 19.78 17.47 -0.74
CA TYR A 156 18.49 16.79 -0.87
C TYR A 156 17.81 16.47 0.45
N GLN A 157 18.06 17.25 1.51
CA GLN A 157 17.52 16.94 2.83
C GLN A 157 16.04 17.35 2.95
N ASP A 158 15.16 16.37 3.14
CA ASP A 158 13.75 16.62 3.36
C ASP A 158 13.56 17.40 4.67
N LYS A 159 12.98 18.60 4.58
CA LYS A 159 12.56 19.37 5.77
C LYS A 159 11.24 18.82 6.28
N LEU A 160 11.32 17.72 7.03
CA LEU A 160 10.16 17.04 7.58
C LEU A 160 9.72 17.67 8.90
N PRO A 161 8.41 17.91 9.11
CA PRO A 161 7.91 18.44 10.36
C PRO A 161 8.07 17.39 11.49
N ASP A 162 8.29 17.84 12.71
CA ASP A 162 8.26 16.96 13.87
C ASP A 162 6.80 16.72 14.28
N ILE A 163 6.22 15.64 13.73
CA ILE A 163 4.86 15.20 14.03
C ILE A 163 4.84 13.71 14.38
N SER A 164 3.83 13.34 15.16
CA SER A 164 3.57 11.95 15.49
C SER A 164 3.27 11.12 14.23
N GLU A 165 3.66 9.85 14.25
CA GLU A 165 3.22 8.90 13.22
C GLU A 165 1.74 8.55 13.42
N PHE A 166 1.09 8.12 12.35
CA PHE A 166 -0.23 7.51 12.42
C PHE A 166 -0.25 6.30 13.36
N SER A 167 -1.42 6.02 13.93
CA SER A 167 -1.60 4.78 14.69
C SER A 167 -1.39 3.56 13.79
N LYS A 168 -1.00 2.42 14.40
CA LYS A 168 -0.83 1.14 13.69
C LYS A 168 -2.07 0.79 12.85
N ASN A 169 -3.27 1.03 13.36
CA ASN A 169 -4.51 0.75 12.63
C ASN A 169 -4.67 1.66 11.40
N GLU A 170 -4.37 2.94 11.51
CA GLU A 170 -4.44 3.87 10.38
C GLU A 170 -3.43 3.50 9.28
N LEU A 171 -2.19 3.12 9.65
CA LEU A 171 -1.19 2.64 8.71
C LEU A 171 -1.66 1.38 7.96
N LEU A 172 -2.25 0.43 8.68
CA LEU A 172 -2.79 -0.78 8.08
C LEU A 172 -4.00 -0.51 7.17
N VAL A 173 -4.85 0.45 7.55
CA VAL A 173 -5.95 0.90 6.68
C VAL A 173 -5.40 1.51 5.38
N MET A 174 -4.37 2.35 5.45
CA MET A 174 -3.72 2.91 4.25
C MET A 174 -3.09 1.83 3.37
N GLU A 175 -2.41 0.85 3.97
CA GLU A 175 -1.82 -0.29 3.26
C GLU A 175 -2.92 -1.10 2.55
N LYS A 176 -3.99 -1.46 3.26
CA LYS A 176 -5.14 -2.20 2.70
C LYS A 176 -5.83 -1.40 1.59
N GLU A 177 -5.97 -0.09 1.74
CA GLU A 177 -6.59 0.76 0.74
C GLU A 177 -5.78 0.82 -0.56
N MET A 178 -4.46 0.88 -0.47
CA MET A 178 -3.57 1.01 -1.62
C MET A 178 -3.16 -0.32 -2.25
N LEU A 179 -3.02 -1.39 -1.46
CA LEU A 179 -2.52 -2.69 -1.90
C LEU A 179 -3.63 -3.74 -2.00
N GLY A 180 -4.80 -3.50 -1.40
CA GLY A 180 -5.91 -4.45 -1.33
C GLY A 180 -5.76 -5.52 -0.24
N LEU A 181 -4.60 -5.60 0.44
CA LEU A 181 -4.32 -6.56 1.49
C LEU A 181 -3.36 -6.00 2.55
N TYR A 182 -3.29 -6.68 3.70
CA TYR A 182 -2.31 -6.41 4.73
C TYR A 182 -1.01 -7.17 4.44
N ILE A 183 0.03 -6.46 3.98
CA ILE A 183 1.36 -7.02 3.73
C ILE A 183 2.16 -7.05 5.04
N SER A 184 2.23 -5.92 5.73
CA SER A 184 3.09 -5.75 6.89
C SER A 184 2.56 -6.50 8.12
N TYR A 185 1.27 -6.34 8.44
CA TYR A 185 0.69 -6.94 9.64
C TYR A 185 -0.83 -7.10 9.54
N HIS A 186 -1.38 -8.28 9.87
CA HIS A 186 -2.83 -8.46 9.93
C HIS A 186 -3.38 -8.01 11.29
N PRO A 187 -4.44 -7.17 11.38
CA PRO A 187 -4.98 -6.71 12.66
C PRO A 187 -5.35 -7.83 13.65
N LEU A 188 -5.86 -8.95 13.14
CA LEU A 188 -6.19 -10.13 13.96
C LEU A 188 -4.98 -10.85 14.56
N ASN A 189 -3.75 -10.59 14.11
CA ASN A 189 -2.56 -11.20 14.71
C ASN A 189 -2.42 -10.84 16.19
N ASP A 190 -2.81 -9.61 16.58
CA ASP A 190 -2.80 -9.16 17.99
C ASP A 190 -3.76 -10.00 18.88
N TYR A 191 -4.73 -10.67 18.25
CA TYR A 191 -5.77 -11.45 18.93
C TYR A 191 -5.66 -12.95 18.66
N LYS A 192 -4.69 -13.41 17.86
CA LYS A 192 -4.61 -14.78 17.32
C LYS A 192 -4.79 -15.86 18.40
N GLU A 193 -4.06 -15.76 19.51
CA GLU A 193 -4.12 -16.75 20.60
C GLU A 193 -5.42 -16.70 21.41
N LYS A 194 -6.07 -15.53 21.51
CA LYS A 194 -7.39 -15.41 22.13
C LYS A 194 -8.47 -15.97 21.21
N LEU A 195 -8.41 -15.65 19.93
CA LEU A 195 -9.39 -16.09 18.93
C LEU A 195 -9.37 -17.61 18.74
N LYS A 196 -8.19 -18.25 18.74
CA LYS A 196 -8.05 -19.72 18.68
C LYS A 196 -8.87 -20.46 19.73
N LYS A 197 -9.13 -19.85 20.89
CA LYS A 197 -9.91 -20.47 21.98
C LYS A 197 -11.43 -20.30 21.82
N ILE A 198 -11.86 -19.43 20.90
CA ILE A 198 -13.26 -18.99 20.76
C ILE A 198 -13.84 -19.47 19.43
N ILE A 199 -13.07 -19.38 18.35
CA ILE A 199 -13.54 -19.76 17.02
C ILE A 199 -13.69 -21.28 16.91
N THR A 200 -14.73 -21.72 16.21
CA THR A 200 -14.96 -23.14 15.94
C THR A 200 -14.33 -23.58 14.62
N CYS A 201 -14.14 -22.65 13.70
CA CYS A 201 -13.56 -22.88 12.39
C CYS A 201 -13.04 -21.56 11.79
N THR A 202 -12.31 -21.66 10.70
CA THR A 202 -11.88 -20.53 9.86
C THR A 202 -12.79 -20.36 8.65
N SER A 203 -12.65 -19.24 7.93
CA SER A 203 -13.42 -18.92 6.73
C SER A 203 -13.32 -19.99 5.64
N ILE A 204 -12.16 -20.65 5.51
CA ILE A 204 -11.94 -21.71 4.51
C ILE A 204 -12.56 -23.04 4.95
N GLU A 205 -12.49 -23.35 6.24
CA GLU A 205 -13.00 -24.62 6.79
C GLU A 205 -14.52 -24.74 6.71
N LEU A 206 -15.23 -23.61 6.56
CA LEU A 206 -16.68 -23.58 6.39
C LEU A 206 -17.18 -24.50 5.27
N ALA A 207 -16.44 -24.61 4.17
CA ALA A 207 -16.81 -25.45 3.03
C ALA A 207 -16.80 -26.95 3.36
N ASN A 208 -16.10 -27.36 4.42
CA ASN A 208 -15.97 -28.76 4.84
C ASN A 208 -17.01 -29.15 5.91
N LEU A 209 -17.81 -28.20 6.39
CA LEU A 209 -18.81 -28.45 7.43
C LEU A 209 -20.14 -28.89 6.83
N SER A 210 -20.89 -29.70 7.57
CA SER A 210 -22.25 -30.10 7.19
C SER A 210 -23.19 -28.89 7.13
N ASP A 211 -24.19 -28.95 6.25
CA ASP A 211 -25.24 -27.94 6.20
C ASP A 211 -25.90 -27.74 7.58
N ARG A 212 -26.28 -26.49 7.90
CA ARG A 212 -26.87 -26.05 9.18
C ARG A 212 -25.99 -26.21 10.43
N SER A 213 -24.70 -26.47 10.27
CA SER A 213 -23.76 -26.45 11.40
C SER A 213 -23.73 -25.07 12.08
N LYS A 214 -23.71 -25.05 13.41
CA LYS A 214 -23.52 -23.81 14.18
C LYS A 214 -22.03 -23.56 14.36
N VAL A 215 -21.58 -22.37 14.00
CA VAL A 215 -20.16 -21.98 14.03
C VAL A 215 -19.97 -20.62 14.67
N VAL A 216 -18.77 -20.41 15.21
CA VAL A 216 -18.28 -19.12 15.71
C VAL A 216 -17.08 -18.73 14.87
N LEU A 217 -17.19 -17.59 14.21
CA LEU A 217 -16.14 -16.98 13.38
C LEU A 217 -15.71 -15.65 14.03
N ALA A 218 -14.44 -15.30 13.84
CA ALA A 218 -13.93 -14.00 14.25
C ALA A 218 -13.07 -13.42 13.14
N GLY A 219 -13.28 -12.13 12.85
CA GLY A 219 -12.59 -11.44 11.78
C GLY A 219 -12.77 -9.93 11.84
N VAL A 220 -12.16 -9.23 10.90
CA VAL A 220 -12.36 -7.81 10.65
C VAL A 220 -13.49 -7.64 9.65
N ILE A 221 -14.45 -6.76 9.95
CA ILE A 221 -15.50 -6.43 8.98
C ILE A 221 -14.88 -5.58 7.88
N SER A 222 -14.82 -6.11 6.66
CA SER A 222 -14.25 -5.43 5.48
C SER A 222 -15.32 -4.74 4.64
N GLY A 223 -16.61 -5.08 4.82
CA GLY A 223 -17.70 -4.41 4.12
C GLY A 223 -19.08 -4.75 4.67
N VAL A 224 -20.03 -3.81 4.51
CA VAL A 224 -21.44 -4.00 4.86
C VAL A 224 -22.31 -3.43 3.75
N LYS A 225 -23.12 -4.27 3.11
CA LYS A 225 -24.11 -3.86 2.09
C LYS A 225 -25.52 -4.08 2.63
N ARG A 226 -26.25 -2.99 2.85
CA ARG A 226 -27.67 -3.04 3.26
C ARG A 226 -28.56 -3.21 2.03
N LYS A 227 -29.56 -4.08 2.11
CA LYS A 227 -30.52 -4.33 1.04
C LYS A 227 -31.92 -4.46 1.61
N SER A 228 -32.91 -3.88 0.94
CA SER A 228 -34.31 -4.13 1.26
C SER A 228 -34.76 -5.42 0.57
N THR A 229 -35.47 -6.26 1.32
CA THR A 229 -36.12 -7.46 0.80
C THR A 229 -37.35 -7.07 -0.03
N LYS A 230 -37.93 -8.01 -0.79
CA LYS A 230 -39.17 -7.77 -1.54
C LYS A 230 -40.34 -7.30 -0.65
N ASN A 231 -40.28 -7.62 0.64
CA ASN A 231 -41.30 -7.27 1.63
C ASN A 231 -40.97 -5.95 2.37
N GLY A 232 -39.97 -5.18 1.93
CA GLY A 232 -39.57 -3.90 2.52
C GLY A 232 -38.58 -3.99 3.68
N ASN A 233 -38.53 -5.13 4.39
CA ASN A 233 -37.63 -5.32 5.55
C ASN A 233 -36.15 -5.25 5.15
N LEU A 234 -35.30 -4.74 6.05
CA LEU A 234 -33.87 -4.54 5.80
C LEU A 234 -33.07 -5.81 6.13
N MET A 235 -32.15 -6.18 5.26
CA MET A 235 -31.12 -7.20 5.51
C MET A 235 -29.73 -6.62 5.21
N ALA A 236 -28.68 -7.27 5.70
CA ALA A 236 -27.31 -6.89 5.36
C ALA A 236 -26.46 -8.09 4.93
N PHE A 237 -25.64 -7.85 3.92
CA PHE A 237 -24.51 -8.70 3.55
C PHE A 237 -23.26 -8.10 4.20
N ILE A 238 -22.63 -8.85 5.09
CA ILE A 238 -21.46 -8.44 5.85
C ILE A 238 -20.28 -9.28 5.36
N THR A 239 -19.23 -8.64 4.88
CA THR A 239 -17.99 -9.32 4.50
C THR A 239 -17.07 -9.34 5.72
N LEU A 240 -16.74 -10.54 6.19
CA LEU A 240 -15.84 -10.78 7.31
C LEU A 240 -14.52 -11.33 6.76
N GLU A 241 -13.40 -10.70 7.11
CA GLU A 241 -12.04 -11.13 6.76
C GLU A 241 -11.35 -11.71 8.00
N ASP A 242 -10.98 -12.99 7.98
CA ASP A 242 -10.16 -13.61 9.01
C ASP A 242 -8.69 -13.77 8.54
N LEU A 243 -7.85 -14.44 9.34
CA LEU A 243 -6.44 -14.68 8.95
C LEU A 243 -6.31 -15.60 7.73
N GLU A 244 -7.36 -16.35 7.40
CA GLU A 244 -7.34 -17.37 6.37
C GLU A 244 -8.03 -16.92 5.07
N GLY A 245 -8.97 -15.97 5.12
CA GLY A 245 -9.73 -15.59 3.95
C GLY A 245 -10.92 -14.69 4.28
N THR A 246 -11.87 -14.65 3.36
CA THR A 246 -13.08 -13.83 3.49
C THR A 246 -14.32 -14.71 3.39
N VAL A 247 -15.36 -14.34 4.15
CA VAL A 247 -16.68 -14.96 4.10
C VAL A 247 -17.76 -13.89 4.07
N GLU A 248 -18.79 -14.10 3.26
CA GLU A 248 -19.99 -13.27 3.28
C GLU A 248 -21.02 -13.85 4.26
N ILE A 249 -21.41 -13.02 5.23
CA ILE A 249 -22.40 -13.33 6.25
C ILE A 249 -23.68 -12.58 5.93
N ILE A 250 -24.81 -13.29 5.92
CA ILE A 250 -26.12 -12.69 5.69
C ILE A 250 -26.81 -12.46 7.03
N ALA A 251 -26.96 -11.21 7.42
CA ALA A 251 -27.84 -10.80 8.52
C ALA A 251 -29.27 -10.63 7.98
N PHE A 252 -30.09 -11.67 8.18
CA PHE A 252 -31.52 -11.63 7.86
C PHE A 252 -32.27 -10.59 8.70
N PRO A 253 -33.42 -10.07 8.24
CA PRO A 253 -34.08 -8.93 8.89
C PRO A 253 -34.32 -9.07 10.38
N LYS A 254 -34.79 -10.24 10.84
CA LYS A 254 -35.03 -10.51 12.27
C LYS A 254 -33.78 -10.36 13.15
N ILE A 255 -32.60 -10.56 12.58
CA ILE A 255 -31.31 -10.40 13.26
C ILE A 255 -30.79 -8.97 13.05
N PHE A 256 -30.97 -8.40 11.87
CA PHE A 256 -30.45 -7.08 11.52
C PHE A 256 -31.19 -5.92 12.22
N GLU A 257 -32.48 -6.08 12.51
CA GLU A 257 -33.31 -5.08 13.20
C GLU A 257 -33.10 -5.06 14.72
N LYS A 258 -32.34 -6.02 15.28
CA LYS A 258 -31.96 -6.05 16.69
C LYS A 258 -30.67 -5.26 16.92
#